data_AF-K5VG07-F1
#
_entry.id   AF-K5VG07-F1
#
_cell.length_a   1.000
_cell.length_b   1.000
_cell.length_c   1.000
_cell.angle_alpha   90.00
_cell.angle_beta   90.00
_cell.angle_gamma   90.00
#
_symmetry.space_group_name_H-M   'P 1'
#
loop_
_entity.id
_entity.type
_entity.pdbx_description
1 polymer ?
#
loop_
_entity_poly.entity_id
_entity_poly.type
_entity_poly.pdbx_seq_one_letter_code
_entity_poly.pdbx_strand_id
1 'polypeptide(L)'
;MKPTSSTQRSSVISLLQEGYSVRQIQSKTGLGKSIVGRIKKEVDGDKENMKGGRPAKLSPQDKREIIHQITTGRLDNAVQGAQYINNIISHP
;
A
#
# COMPACT_ATOMS: atom_id res chain seq x y z
N MET A 1 -22.97 7.40 -12.68
CA MET A 1 -22.05 8.56 -12.54
C MET A 1 -21.67 9.01 -13.95
N LYS A 2 -21.83 10.29 -14.31
CA LYS A 2 -21.43 10.76 -15.64
C LYS A 2 -19.90 10.94 -15.68
N PRO A 3 -19.20 10.45 -16.71
CA PRO A 3 -17.77 10.68 -16.87
C PRO A 3 -17.52 12.18 -17.10
N THR A 4 -16.40 12.70 -16.56
CA THR A 4 -15.93 14.06 -16.87
C THR A 4 -15.66 14.19 -18.37
N SER A 5 -15.94 15.36 -18.93
CA SER A 5 -15.61 15.59 -20.35
C SER A 5 -14.11 15.47 -20.58
N SER A 6 -13.72 15.05 -21.78
CA SER A 6 -12.31 14.90 -22.17
C SER A 6 -11.51 16.19 -21.92
N THR A 7 -12.09 17.34 -22.28
CA THR A 7 -11.49 18.67 -22.09
C THR A 7 -11.24 18.98 -20.61
N GLN A 8 -12.23 18.73 -19.74
CA GLN A 8 -12.09 18.95 -18.30
C GLN A 8 -11.00 18.05 -17.70
N ARG A 9 -10.93 16.79 -18.16
CA ARG A 9 -9.89 15.85 -17.74
C ARG A 9 -8.50 16.35 -18.12
N SER A 10 -8.30 16.77 -19.37
CA SER A 10 -7.01 17.31 -19.82
C SER A 10 -6.58 18.54 -19.04
N SER A 11 -7.49 19.49 -18.77
CA SER A 11 -7.17 20.67 -17.95
C SER A 11 -6.73 20.30 -16.53
N VAL A 12 -7.37 19.31 -15.90
CA VAL A 12 -6.95 18.82 -14.57
C VAL A 12 -5.56 18.19 -14.62
N ILE A 13 -5.24 17.41 -15.66
CA ILE A 13 -3.94 16.77 -15.82
C ILE A 13 -2.83 17.83 -15.97
N SER A 14 -3.02 18.84 -16.83
CA SER A 14 -2.05 19.93 -16.99
C SER A 14 -1.80 20.66 -15.67
N LEU A 15 -2.85 20.99 -14.92
CA LEU A 15 -2.70 21.65 -13.61
C LEU A 15 -2.00 20.75 -12.56
N LEU A 16 -2.22 19.43 -12.60
CA LEU A 16 -1.49 18.49 -11.74
C LEU A 16 0.00 18.45 -12.10
N GLN A 17 0.35 18.47 -13.39
CA GLN A 17 1.73 18.49 -13.87
C GLN A 17 2.44 19.81 -13.52
N GLU A 18 1.71 20.93 -13.54
CA GLU A 18 2.16 22.24 -13.04
C GLU A 18 2.33 22.29 -11.51
N GLY A 19 1.96 21.23 -10.78
CA GLY A 19 2.16 21.12 -9.33
C GLY A 19 1.05 21.72 -8.46
N TYR A 20 -0.10 22.07 -9.03
CA TYR A 20 -1.22 22.61 -8.25
C TYR A 20 -1.81 21.56 -7.30
N SER A 21 -2.19 22.01 -6.09
CA SER A 21 -2.91 21.17 -5.14
C SER A 21 -4.35 20.91 -5.60
N VAL A 22 -4.92 19.78 -5.15
CA VAL A 22 -6.32 19.40 -5.44
C VAL A 22 -7.32 20.51 -5.11
N ARG A 23 -7.06 21.27 -4.03
CA ARG A 23 -7.93 22.40 -3.61
C ARG A 23 -7.83 23.58 -4.58
N GLN A 24 -6.64 23.89 -5.08
CA GLN A 24 -6.45 24.94 -6.09
C GLN A 24 -7.09 24.54 -7.42
N ILE A 25 -6.94 23.28 -7.83
CA ILE A 25 -7.54 22.76 -9.07
C ILE A 25 -9.07 22.81 -9.00
N GLN A 26 -9.67 22.42 -7.88
CA GLN A 26 -11.11 22.59 -7.65
C GLN A 26 -11.53 24.06 -7.86
N SER A 27 -10.79 25.00 -7.29
CA SER A 27 -11.12 26.42 -7.37
C SER A 27 -11.01 26.95 -8.80
N LYS A 28 -10.07 26.43 -9.61
CA LYS A 28 -9.88 26.83 -11.02
C LYS A 28 -10.86 26.16 -12.00
N THR A 29 -11.23 24.91 -11.76
CA THR A 29 -12.02 24.09 -12.71
C THR A 29 -13.49 23.97 -12.34
N GLY A 30 -13.86 24.32 -11.10
CA GLY A 30 -15.21 24.08 -10.56
C GLY A 30 -15.52 22.60 -10.28
N LEU A 31 -14.58 21.69 -10.56
CA LEU A 31 -14.78 20.25 -10.34
C LEU A 31 -14.67 19.90 -8.86
N GLY A 32 -15.52 18.98 -8.41
CA GLY A 32 -15.47 18.47 -7.03
C GLY A 32 -14.11 17.82 -6.70
N LYS A 33 -13.67 17.96 -5.43
CA LYS A 33 -12.40 17.37 -4.95
C LYS A 33 -12.27 15.87 -5.24
N SER A 34 -13.38 15.13 -5.16
CA SER A 34 -13.42 13.68 -5.42
C SER A 34 -13.09 13.34 -6.88
N ILE A 35 -13.54 14.17 -7.83
CA ILE A 35 -13.26 14.01 -9.26
C ILE A 35 -11.78 14.29 -9.52
N VAL A 36 -11.28 15.43 -9.05
CA VAL A 36 -9.86 15.81 -9.19
C VAL A 36 -8.95 14.78 -8.53
N GLY A 37 -9.30 14.30 -7.34
CA GLY A 37 -8.55 13.28 -6.62
C GLY A 37 -8.52 11.92 -7.35
N ARG A 38 -9.60 11.55 -8.05
CA ARG A 38 -9.62 10.35 -8.88
C ARG A 38 -8.70 10.49 -10.09
N ILE A 39 -8.80 11.61 -10.82
CA ILE A 39 -7.92 11.89 -11.96
C ILE A 39 -6.46 11.87 -11.51
N LYS A 40 -6.15 12.50 -10.36
CA LYS A 40 -4.83 12.45 -9.76
C LYS A 40 -4.35 11.02 -9.52
N LYS A 41 -5.17 10.15 -8.92
CA LYS A 41 -4.81 8.74 -8.69
C LYS A 41 -4.60 7.94 -9.98
N GLU A 42 -5.37 8.22 -11.03
CA GLU A 42 -5.20 7.56 -12.33
C GLU A 42 -3.91 8.01 -13.02
N VAL A 43 -3.51 9.28 -12.87
CA VAL A 43 -2.23 9.81 -13.40
C VAL A 43 -1.04 9.36 -12.56
N ASP A 44 -1.19 9.36 -11.23
CA ASP A 44 -0.19 8.92 -10.25
C ASP A 44 -0.16 7.38 -10.09
N GLY A 45 -0.96 6.63 -10.86
CA GLY A 45 -1.20 5.19 -10.66
C GLY A 45 0.06 4.31 -10.72
N ASP A 46 1.13 4.81 -11.33
CA ASP A 46 2.45 4.15 -11.36
C ASP A 46 3.29 4.40 -10.10
N LYS A 47 2.81 5.21 -9.14
CA LYS A 47 3.45 5.32 -7.84
C LYS A 47 3.18 4.04 -7.06
N GLU A 48 4.22 3.23 -6.95
CA GLU A 48 4.25 2.06 -6.10
C GLU A 48 3.66 2.43 -4.73
N ASN A 49 2.56 1.76 -4.35
CA ASN A 49 1.95 2.00 -3.06
C ASN A 49 3.01 1.71 -2.00
N MET A 50 3.45 2.74 -1.27
CA MET A 50 4.27 2.53 -0.09
C MET A 50 3.50 1.55 0.79
N LYS A 51 4.05 0.36 1.00
CA LYS A 51 3.41 -0.68 1.83
C LYS A 51 3.24 -0.09 3.24
N GLY A 52 2.06 0.47 3.48
CA GLY A 52 1.68 0.94 4.80
C GLY A 52 1.61 -0.24 5.75
N GLY A 53 2.03 -0.03 6.99
CA GLY A 53 1.96 -1.05 8.04
C GLY A 53 3.28 -1.22 8.78
N ARG A 54 3.20 -1.93 9.90
CA ARG A 54 4.38 -2.31 10.67
C ARG A 54 5.15 -3.39 9.90
N PRO A 55 6.49 -3.32 9.80
CA PRO A 55 7.28 -4.40 9.24
C PRO A 55 6.96 -5.72 9.96
N ALA A 56 6.91 -6.80 9.18
CA ALA A 56 6.64 -8.13 9.71
C ALA A 56 7.78 -8.54 10.67
N LYS A 57 7.42 -9.16 11.80
CA LYS A 57 8.40 -9.67 12.77
C LYS A 57 9.16 -10.91 12.27
N LEU A 58 8.58 -11.62 11.30
CA LEU A 58 9.12 -12.85 10.75
C LEU A 58 9.38 -12.67 9.26
N SER A 59 10.57 -13.08 8.83
CA SER A 59 10.91 -13.18 7.42
C SER A 59 10.06 -14.26 6.74
N PRO A 60 9.95 -14.25 5.40
CA PRO A 60 9.33 -15.35 4.66
C PRO A 60 10.02 -16.70 4.89
N GLN A 61 11.33 -16.69 5.17
CA GLN A 61 12.11 -17.89 5.46
C GLN A 61 11.73 -18.47 6.82
N ASP A 62 11.70 -17.63 7.87
CA ASP A 62 11.34 -18.05 9.23
C ASP A 62 9.95 -18.69 9.23
N LYS A 63 9.00 -18.09 8.48
CA LYS A 63 7.64 -18.65 8.32
C LYS A 63 7.65 -20.05 7.73
N ARG A 64 8.45 -20.29 6.69
CA ARG A 64 8.56 -21.62 6.05
C ARG A 64 9.15 -22.64 7.00
N GLU A 65 10.16 -22.23 7.75
CA GLU A 65 10.82 -23.09 8.74
C GLU A 65 9.87 -23.48 9.87
N ILE A 66 9.13 -22.52 10.44
CA ILE A 66 8.12 -22.80 11.47
C ILE A 66 7.04 -23.76 10.94
N ILE A 67 6.54 -23.53 9.73
CA ILE A 67 5.59 -24.44 9.08
C ILE A 67 6.18 -25.84 8.96
N HIS A 68 7.44 -25.96 8.53
CA HIS A 68 8.12 -27.25 8.42
C HIS A 68 8.18 -27.97 9.77
N GLN A 69 8.57 -27.28 10.85
CA GLN A 69 8.63 -27.85 12.20
C GLN A 69 7.26 -28.32 12.71
N ILE A 70 6.19 -27.55 12.42
CA ILE A 70 4.81 -27.97 12.73
C ILE A 70 4.44 -29.23 11.94
N THR A 71 4.66 -29.22 10.62
CA THR A 71 4.28 -30.34 9.74
C THR A 71 5.06 -31.62 10.01
N THR A 72 6.26 -31.52 10.57
CA THR A 72 7.10 -32.68 10.95
C THR A 72 6.82 -33.16 12.37
N GLY A 73 5.87 -32.54 13.09
CA GLY A 73 5.53 -32.91 14.47
C GLY A 73 6.61 -32.56 15.48
N ARG A 74 7.47 -31.58 15.18
CA ARG A 74 8.53 -31.10 16.09
C ARG A 74 8.07 -29.95 16.99
N LEU A 75 6.95 -29.31 16.63
CA LEU A 75 6.27 -28.31 17.45
C LEU A 75 4.84 -28.77 17.70
N ASP A 76 4.58 -29.24 18.91
CA ASP A 76 3.29 -29.81 19.30
C ASP A 76 2.29 -28.74 19.73
N ASN A 77 2.78 -27.57 20.15
CA ASN A 77 1.94 -26.49 20.63
C ASN A 77 2.53 -25.10 20.36
N ALA A 78 1.67 -24.09 20.52
CA ALA A 78 2.03 -22.69 20.29
C ALA A 78 3.11 -22.16 21.25
N VAL A 79 3.26 -22.73 22.46
CA VAL A 79 4.27 -22.30 23.43
C VAL A 79 5.67 -22.72 22.96
N GLN A 80 5.82 -23.96 22.51
CA GLN A 80 7.06 -24.43 21.87
C GLN A 80 7.37 -23.62 20.61
N GLY A 81 6.34 -23.33 19.80
CA GLY A 81 6.50 -22.48 18.61
C GLY A 81 6.99 -21.07 18.94
N ALA A 82 6.46 -20.45 19.99
CA ALA A 82 6.91 -19.13 20.45
C ALA A 82 8.36 -19.16 20.95
N GLN A 83 8.76 -20.19 21.70
CA GLN A 83 10.14 -20.37 22.16
C GLN A 83 11.10 -20.55 20.97
N TYR A 84 10.72 -21.38 20.00
CA TYR A 84 11.49 -21.61 18.78
C TYR A 84 11.68 -20.31 17.98
N ILE A 85 10.60 -19.54 17.79
CA ILE A 85 10.63 -18.24 17.12
C ILE A 85 11.57 -17.27 17.84
N ASN A 86 11.49 -17.18 19.18
CA ASN A 86 12.35 -16.29 19.95
C ASN A 86 13.83 -16.69 19.86
N ASN A 87 14.13 -17.99 19.76
CA ASN A 87 15.49 -18.48 19.58
C ASN A 87 16.05 -18.16 18.18
N ILE A 88 15.23 -18.25 17.13
CA ILE A 88 15.62 -17.88 15.75
C ILE A 88 15.83 -16.37 15.63
N ILE A 89 14.91 -15.57 16.17
CA ILE A 89 14.97 -14.10 16.13
C ILE A 89 16.16 -13.56 16.95
N SER A 90 16.72 -14.34 17.87
CA SER A 90 17.84 -13.92 18.73
C SER A 90 19.21 -13.93 18.05
N HIS A 91 19.31 -14.23 16.76
CA HIS A 91 20.57 -14.09 16.01
C HIS A 91 20.44 -12.93 15.01
N PRO A 92 21.31 -11.89 15.12
CA PRO A 92 21.24 -10.67 14.31
C PRO A 92 21.47 -10.93 12.81
#